data_AF-V8RCJ4-F1
#
_entry.id   AF-V8RCJ4-F1
#
_cell.length_a   1.000
_cell.length_b   1.000
_cell.length_c   1.000
_cell.angle_alpha   90.00
_cell.angle_beta   90.00
_cell.angle_gamma   90.00
#
_symmetry.space_group_name_H-M   'P 1'
#
loop_
_entity.id
_entity.type
_entity.pdbx_description
1 polymer ?
#
loop_
_entity_poly.entity_id
_entity_poly.type
_entity_poly.pdbx_seq_one_letter_code
_entity_poly.pdbx_strand_id
1 'polypeptide(L)'
;MPYAIKADGQLRSVSATMVLEDDETLVEELPKWLLTKLEEIGILAGKAASEGAWRSEELSATARQLEALEEAEADVPPADLLGGTRKAWLRYRGQLSSWKEGSLNFPDGSFRPTRPDPDIIKHV
;
A
#
# COMPACT_ATOMS: atom_id res chain seq x y z
N MET A 1 -1.32 -9.58 32.35
CA MET A 1 -1.39 -10.60 31.28
C MET A 1 0.02 -10.68 30.73
N PRO A 2 0.69 -11.84 30.83
CA PRO A 2 2.08 -11.95 30.42
C PRO A 2 2.22 -12.03 28.90
N TYR A 3 3.35 -11.55 28.42
CA TYR A 3 3.72 -11.50 27.01
C TYR A 3 5.11 -12.11 26.83
N ALA A 4 5.33 -12.77 25.71
CA ALA A 4 6.65 -13.12 25.24
C ALA A 4 7.04 -12.13 24.13
N ILE A 5 8.27 -11.59 24.22
CA ILE A 5 8.83 -10.67 23.24
C ILE A 5 10.06 -11.31 22.61
N LYS A 6 10.06 -11.45 21.28
CA LYS A 6 11.19 -11.94 20.50
C LYS A 6 12.27 -10.88 20.35
N ALA A 7 13.49 -11.31 20.01
CA ALA A 7 14.61 -10.41 19.75
C ALA A 7 14.35 -9.40 18.61
N ASP A 8 13.47 -9.72 17.66
CA ASP A 8 13.04 -8.84 16.58
C ASP A 8 11.91 -7.88 16.96
N GLY A 9 11.43 -7.94 18.22
CA GLY A 9 10.37 -7.10 18.76
C GLY A 9 8.95 -7.65 18.56
N GLN A 10 8.78 -8.84 17.97
CA GLN A 10 7.46 -9.48 17.89
C GLN A 10 6.93 -9.84 19.27
N LEU A 11 5.63 -9.62 19.46
CA LEU A 11 4.95 -9.80 20.73
C LEU A 11 3.82 -10.81 20.60
N ARG A 12 3.77 -11.78 21.53
CA ARG A 12 2.62 -12.68 21.68
C ARG A 12 2.14 -12.73 23.12
N SER A 13 0.83 -12.79 23.32
CA SER A 13 0.27 -13.08 24.65
C SER A 13 0.58 -14.51 25.03
N VAL A 14 1.05 -14.73 26.25
CA VAL A 14 1.31 -16.08 26.77
C VAL A 14 0.44 -16.37 27.99
N SER A 15 0.23 -17.64 28.26
CA SER A 15 -0.41 -18.12 29.48
C SER A 15 0.61 -18.85 30.34
N ALA A 16 0.29 -19.07 31.62
CA ALA A 16 1.20 -19.68 32.60
C ALA A 16 1.70 -21.09 32.21
N THR A 17 1.03 -21.76 31.25
CA THR A 17 1.38 -23.09 30.76
C THR A 17 2.09 -23.09 29.41
N MET A 18 2.30 -21.92 28.80
CA MET A 18 3.00 -21.83 27.52
C MET A 18 4.51 -21.88 27.72
N VAL A 19 5.19 -22.66 26.87
CA VAL A 19 6.64 -22.71 26.79
C VAL A 19 7.12 -21.52 25.95
N LEU A 20 8.20 -20.87 26.39
CA LEU A 20 8.87 -19.81 25.64
C LEU A 20 9.82 -20.41 24.62
N GLU A 21 9.94 -19.75 23.48
CA GLU A 21 10.99 -20.05 22.49
C GLU A 21 12.34 -19.53 22.99
N ASP A 22 13.45 -20.09 22.46
CA ASP A 22 14.81 -19.79 22.94
C ASP A 22 15.20 -18.31 22.78
N ASP A 23 14.54 -17.58 21.87
CA ASP A 23 14.76 -16.16 21.58
C ASP A 23 13.71 -15.22 22.23
N GLU A 24 12.89 -15.74 23.12
CA GLU A 24 11.82 -14.99 23.78
C GLU A 24 12.19 -14.52 25.19
N THR A 25 11.85 -13.27 25.49
CA THR A 25 11.90 -12.71 26.83
C THR A 25 10.49 -12.60 27.40
N LEU A 26 10.26 -13.16 28.60
CA LEU A 26 9.01 -13.01 29.33
C LEU A 26 8.87 -11.60 29.89
N VAL A 27 7.72 -10.98 29.65
CA VAL A 27 7.30 -9.73 30.25
C VAL A 27 5.97 -9.95 30.95
N GLU A 28 5.97 -9.85 32.27
CA GLU A 28 4.80 -10.15 33.11
C GLU A 28 3.62 -9.24 32.82
N GLU A 29 3.89 -7.95 32.60
CA GLU A 29 2.89 -6.95 32.33
C GLU A 29 3.42 -5.88 31.38
N LEU A 30 2.57 -5.51 30.41
CA LEU A 30 2.77 -4.33 29.58
C LEU A 30 1.74 -3.26 29.91
N PRO A 31 2.16 -1.99 29.99
CA PRO A 31 1.23 -0.88 30.16
C PRO A 31 0.18 -0.87 29.05
N LYS A 32 -1.08 -0.64 29.42
CA LYS A 32 -2.19 -0.60 28.45
C LYS A 32 -1.95 0.41 27.31
N TRP A 33 -1.39 1.57 27.62
CA TRP A 33 -1.09 2.60 26.61
C TRP A 33 -0.10 2.09 25.55
N LEU A 34 0.84 1.22 25.92
CA LEU A 34 1.83 0.67 25.01
C LEU A 34 1.18 -0.36 24.09
N LEU A 35 0.32 -1.24 24.62
CA LEU A 35 -0.46 -2.18 23.81
C LEU A 35 -1.30 -1.46 22.76
N THR A 36 -2.00 -0.39 23.16
CA THR A 36 -2.77 0.45 22.23
C THR A 36 -1.88 1.06 21.15
N LYS A 37 -0.68 1.56 21.51
CA LYS A 37 0.26 2.13 20.54
C LYS A 37 0.79 1.08 19.56
N LEU A 38 1.11 -0.12 20.02
CA LEU A 38 1.56 -1.22 19.17
C LEU A 38 0.47 -1.66 18.19
N GLU A 39 -0.78 -1.73 18.64
CA GLU A 39 -1.93 -2.01 17.77
C GLU A 39 -2.12 -0.92 16.71
N GLU A 40 -2.08 0.36 17.10
CA GLU A 40 -2.13 1.49 16.17
C GLU A 40 -1.02 1.42 15.10
N ILE A 41 0.22 1.13 15.52
CA ILE A 41 1.37 0.97 14.62
C ILE A 41 1.15 -0.21 13.67
N GLY A 42 0.70 -1.36 14.18
CA GLY A 42 0.43 -2.54 13.37
C GLY A 42 -0.66 -2.28 12.32
N ILE A 43 -1.72 -1.56 12.69
CA ILE A 43 -2.78 -1.15 11.75
C ILE A 43 -2.22 -0.23 10.67
N LEU A 44 -1.41 0.77 11.04
CA LEU A 44 -0.79 1.68 10.07
C LEU A 44 0.16 0.95 9.12
N ALA A 45 1.00 0.05 9.65
CA ALA A 45 1.91 -0.77 8.85
C ALA A 45 1.15 -1.67 7.88
N GLY A 46 0.06 -2.31 8.33
CA GLY A 46 -0.80 -3.14 7.48
C GLY A 46 -1.47 -2.33 6.35
N LYS A 47 -1.94 -1.12 6.64
CA LYS A 47 -2.47 -0.20 5.61
C LYS A 47 -1.38 0.20 4.61
N ALA A 48 -0.21 0.61 5.09
CA ALA A 48 0.91 0.99 4.23
C ALA A 48 1.36 -0.15 3.30
N ALA A 49 1.40 -1.39 3.80
CA ALA A 49 1.70 -2.57 2.99
C ALA A 49 0.62 -2.81 1.92
N SER A 50 -0.66 -2.69 2.28
CA SER A 50 -1.78 -2.83 1.34
C SER A 50 -1.75 -1.76 0.24
N GLU A 51 -1.44 -0.51 0.58
CA GLU A 51 -1.24 0.57 -0.39
C GLU A 51 -0.02 0.32 -1.29
N GLY A 52 1.06 -0.25 -0.74
CA GLY A 52 2.25 -0.62 -1.52
C GLY A 52 1.96 -1.71 -2.56
N ALA A 53 1.14 -2.70 -2.22
CA ALA A 53 0.68 -3.74 -3.14
C ALA A 53 -0.21 -3.13 -4.23
N TRP A 54 -1.24 -2.37 -3.84
CA TRP A 54 -2.13 -1.66 -4.77
C TRP A 54 -1.36 -0.75 -5.74
N ARG A 55 -0.42 0.05 -5.24
CA ARG A 55 0.41 0.92 -6.08
C ARG A 55 1.22 0.12 -7.10
N SER A 56 1.76 -1.02 -6.72
CA SER A 56 2.53 -1.87 -7.63
C SER A 56 1.66 -2.39 -8.77
N GLU A 57 0.44 -2.83 -8.46
CA GLU A 57 -0.55 -3.25 -9.47
C GLU A 57 -0.92 -2.10 -10.41
N GLU A 58 -1.17 -0.89 -9.88
CA GLU A 58 -1.50 0.29 -10.69
C GLU A 58 -0.34 0.75 -11.58
N LEU A 59 0.92 0.63 -11.11
CA LEU A 59 2.09 0.94 -11.93
C LEU A 59 2.22 -0.04 -13.10
N SER A 60 2.00 -1.34 -12.85
CA SER A 60 1.96 -2.35 -13.91
C SER A 60 0.82 -2.09 -14.90
N ALA A 61 -0.39 -1.79 -14.41
CA ALA A 61 -1.51 -1.43 -15.27
C ALA A 61 -1.20 -0.18 -16.11
N THR A 62 -0.60 0.85 -15.52
CA THR A 62 -0.21 2.07 -16.22
C THR A 62 0.82 1.80 -17.32
N ALA A 63 1.79 0.93 -17.09
CA ALA A 63 2.75 0.53 -18.12
C ALA A 63 2.05 -0.14 -19.31
N ARG A 64 1.15 -1.10 -19.04
CA ARG A 64 0.35 -1.76 -20.08
C ARG A 64 -0.51 -0.78 -20.87
N GLN A 65 -1.10 0.22 -20.23
CA GLN A 65 -1.92 1.24 -20.91
C GLN A 65 -1.08 2.14 -21.83
N LEU A 66 0.16 2.46 -21.44
CA LEU A 66 1.07 3.22 -22.31
C LEU A 66 1.47 2.42 -23.54
N GLU A 67 1.73 1.12 -23.40
CA GLU A 67 1.96 0.20 -24.53
C GLU A 67 0.72 0.09 -25.42
N ALA A 68 -0.46 -0.06 -24.84
CA ALA A 68 -1.71 -0.18 -25.59
C ALA A 68 -2.04 1.09 -26.41
N LEU A 69 -1.67 2.27 -25.90
CA LEU A 69 -1.77 3.52 -26.65
C LEU A 69 -0.81 3.54 -27.84
N GLU A 70 0.41 3.02 -27.69
CA GLU A 70 1.39 2.91 -28.78
C GLU A 70 0.92 1.92 -29.86
N GLU A 71 0.32 0.79 -29.47
CA GLU A 71 -0.27 -0.18 -30.40
C GLU A 71 -1.48 0.43 -31.15
N ALA A 72 -2.32 1.21 -30.47
CA ALA A 72 -3.44 1.91 -31.09
C ALA A 72 -2.98 3.00 -32.07
N GLU A 73 -1.89 3.72 -31.77
CA GLU A 73 -1.24 4.67 -32.70
C GLU A 73 -0.72 3.96 -33.97
N ALA A 74 -0.48 2.65 -33.91
CA ALA A 74 -0.10 1.80 -35.03
C ALA A 74 -1.30 1.10 -35.71
N ASP A 75 -2.53 1.60 -35.51
CA ASP A 75 -3.79 1.05 -36.04
C ASP A 75 -4.12 -0.38 -35.56
N VAL A 76 -3.56 -0.81 -34.42
CA VAL A 76 -3.86 -2.11 -33.78
C VAL A 76 -4.34 -1.87 -32.35
N PRO A 77 -5.56 -1.34 -32.14
CA PRO A 77 -6.04 -1.01 -30.80
C PRO A 77 -6.31 -2.28 -29.98
N PRO A 78 -5.65 -2.44 -28.81
CA PRO A 78 -5.91 -3.60 -27.96
C PRO A 78 -7.28 -3.52 -27.27
N ALA A 79 -7.88 -4.68 -27.00
CA ALA A 79 -9.19 -4.75 -26.35
C ALA A 79 -9.19 -4.25 -24.90
N ASP A 80 -8.03 -4.21 -24.25
CA ASP A 80 -7.82 -3.74 -22.88
C ASP A 80 -7.37 -2.27 -22.80
N LEU A 81 -7.34 -1.54 -23.92
CA LEU A 81 -7.07 -0.11 -23.93
C LEU A 81 -8.21 0.64 -23.21
N LEU A 82 -7.84 1.30 -22.11
CA LEU A 82 -8.72 2.19 -21.36
C LEU A 82 -8.65 3.61 -21.92
N GLY A 83 -9.65 4.42 -21.57
CA GLY A 83 -9.69 5.82 -21.94
C GLY A 83 -8.53 6.65 -21.37
N GLY A 84 -8.33 7.84 -21.95
CA GLY A 84 -7.32 8.80 -21.53
C GLY A 84 -6.15 8.92 -22.52
N THR A 85 -5.38 10.00 -22.37
CA THR A 85 -4.23 10.28 -23.25
C THR A 85 -2.93 9.76 -22.65
N ARG A 86 -1.91 9.55 -23.49
CA ARG A 86 -0.54 9.23 -23.04
C ARG A 86 -0.03 10.20 -21.98
N LYS A 87 -0.30 11.51 -22.14
CA LYS A 87 0.06 12.55 -21.17
C LYS A 87 -0.66 12.37 -19.83
N ALA A 88 -1.95 12.01 -19.83
CA ALA A 88 -2.71 11.77 -18.61
C ALA A 88 -2.19 10.52 -17.86
N TRP A 89 -1.92 9.43 -18.58
CA TRP A 89 -1.33 8.22 -18.00
C TRP A 89 0.08 8.45 -17.44
N LEU A 90 0.92 9.23 -18.10
CA LEU A 90 2.25 9.61 -17.59
C LEU A 90 2.15 10.46 -16.30
N ARG A 91 1.19 11.39 -16.23
CA ARG A 91 0.92 12.16 -15.01
C ARG A 91 0.47 11.24 -13.88
N TYR A 92 -0.45 10.32 -14.17
CA TYR A 92 -0.94 9.34 -13.20
C TYR A 92 0.20 8.48 -12.64
N ARG A 93 1.10 7.97 -13.51
CA ARG A 93 2.31 7.24 -13.10
C ARG A 93 3.17 8.05 -12.13
N GLY A 94 3.35 9.34 -12.37
CA GLY A 94 4.10 10.22 -11.47
C GLY A 94 3.47 10.37 -10.09
N GLN A 95 2.13 10.44 -10.03
CA GLN A 95 1.37 10.46 -8.78
C GLN A 95 1.50 9.13 -8.03
N LEU A 96 1.36 8.00 -8.71
CA LEU A 96 1.55 6.66 -8.14
C LEU A 96 2.96 6.49 -7.56
N SER A 97 4.01 6.85 -8.29
CA SER A 97 5.39 6.77 -7.80
C SER A 97 5.65 7.61 -6.55
N SER A 98 4.85 8.66 -6.35
CA SER A 98 4.92 9.54 -5.18
C SER A 98 4.03 9.07 -4.02
N TRP A 99 3.11 8.13 -4.25
CA TRP A 99 2.23 7.53 -3.23
C TRP A 99 3.01 6.52 -2.38
N LYS A 100 3.57 6.97 -1.27
CA LYS A 100 4.39 6.16 -0.36
C LYS A 100 4.47 6.77 1.04
N GLU A 101 5.10 6.08 1.97
CA GLU A 101 5.37 6.60 3.31
C GLU A 101 6.06 7.98 3.25
N GLY A 102 5.59 8.90 4.10
CA GLY A 102 6.03 10.29 4.11
C GLY A 102 5.33 11.20 3.10
N SER A 103 4.54 10.64 2.17
CA SER A 103 3.67 11.45 1.29
C SER A 103 2.40 11.90 2.02
N LEU A 104 1.86 13.05 1.63
CA LEU A 104 0.65 13.62 2.22
C LEU A 104 -0.51 12.63 2.09
N ASN A 105 -1.23 12.42 3.19
CA ASN A 105 -2.40 11.53 3.31
C ASN A 105 -2.15 10.03 3.09
N PHE A 106 -0.91 9.59 2.86
CA PHE A 106 -0.61 8.16 2.88
C PHE A 106 -0.70 7.60 4.32
N PRO A 107 -1.26 6.40 4.55
CA PRO A 107 -1.78 5.40 3.60
C PRO A 107 -3.32 5.42 3.46
N ASP A 108 -3.97 6.58 3.52
CA ASP A 108 -5.43 6.65 3.42
C ASP A 108 -5.89 6.44 1.96
N GLY A 109 -6.54 5.29 1.73
CA GLY A 109 -7.06 4.89 0.42
C GLY A 109 -8.02 5.90 -0.24
N SER A 110 -8.66 6.78 0.55
CA SER A 110 -9.57 7.82 0.05
C SER A 110 -8.84 8.92 -0.74
N PHE A 111 -7.52 9.02 -0.58
CA PHE A 111 -6.67 10.01 -1.26
C PHE A 111 -5.80 9.39 -2.35
N ARG A 112 -6.08 8.14 -2.74
CA ARG A 112 -5.39 7.48 -3.83
C ARG A 112 -5.47 8.31 -5.12
N PRO A 113 -4.37 8.37 -5.90
CA PRO A 113 -4.43 8.87 -7.25
C PRO A 113 -5.52 8.15 -8.06
N THR A 114 -6.28 8.90 -8.85
CA THR A 114 -7.32 8.36 -9.72
C THR A 114 -6.80 8.15 -11.14
N ARG A 115 -7.16 7.01 -11.76
CA ARG A 115 -6.85 6.73 -13.16
C ARG A 115 -7.40 7.84 -14.08
N PRO A 116 -6.80 8.05 -15.26
CA PRO A 116 -7.38 8.91 -16.29
C PRO A 116 -8.76 8.42 -16.72
N ASP A 117 -9.70 9.35 -16.88
CA ASP A 117 -11.04 9.09 -17.40
C ASP A 117 -11.11 9.47 -18.89
N PRO A 118 -11.75 8.67 -19.77
CA PRO A 118 -12.02 9.04 -21.17
C PRO A 118 -12.69 10.41 -21.36
N ASP A 119 -13.55 10.86 -20.42
CA ASP A 119 -14.38 12.07 -20.61
C ASP A 119 -13.74 13.36 -20.06
N ILE A 120 -12.60 13.27 -19.35
CA ILE A 120 -11.89 14.43 -18.78
C ILE A 120 -10.81 14.93 -19.75
N ILE A 121 -11.20 15.19 -21.01
CA ILE A 121 -10.40 15.97 -21.99
C ILE A 121 -11.20 17.21 -22.44
N LYS A 122 -12.03 17.77 -21.56
CA LYS A 122 -12.57 19.12 -21.71
C LYS A 122 -12.12 19.95 -20.51
N HIS A 123 -11.28 20.95 -20.80
CA HIS A 123 -10.83 22.03 -19.91
C HIS A 123 -9.51 21.81 -19.19
N VAL A 124 -8.40 21.96 -19.92
CA VAL A 124 -7.33 22.91 -19.57
C VAL A 124 -6.86 23.59 -20.85
#